data_AF-A0A9D1GNY3-F1
#
_entry.id   AF-A0A9D1GNY3-F1
#
_cell.length_a   1.000
_cell.length_b   1.000
_cell.length_c   1.000
_cell.angle_alpha   90.00
_cell.angle_beta   90.00
_cell.angle_gamma   90.00
#
_symmetry.space_group_name_H-M   'P 1'
#
loop_
_entity.id
_entity.type
_entity.pdbx_description
1 polymer ?
#
loop_
_entity_poly.entity_id
_entity_poly.type
_entity_poly.pdbx_seq_one_letter_code
_entity_poly.pdbx_strand_id
1 'polypeptide(L)' 'RESRSEGDRQFMTVSIRADQNVRMGIITDVKQELRRCSALNIMYSARKPAHLE' A
#
# COMPACT_ATOMS: atom_id res chain seq x y z
N ARG A 1 -1.79 4.19 -26.86
CA ARG A 1 -1.52 4.42 -25.41
C ARG A 1 -2.85 4.17 -24.72
N GLU A 2 -3.05 2.95 -24.20
CA GLU A 2 -4.37 2.46 -23.79
C GLU A 2 -4.85 3.23 -22.56
N SER A 3 -5.85 4.08 -22.78
CA SER A 3 -6.59 4.79 -21.75
C SER A 3 -7.36 3.77 -20.92
N ARG A 4 -6.71 3.19 -19.90
CA ARG A 4 -7.37 2.32 -18.92
C ARG A 4 -8.58 3.08 -18.38
N SER A 5 -9.77 2.53 -18.69
CA SER A 5 -11.06 3.08 -18.29
C SER A 5 -11.07 3.35 -16.80
N GLU A 6 -11.64 4.48 -16.37
CA GLU A 6 -11.64 4.90 -14.97
C GLU A 6 -12.29 3.86 -14.04
N GLY A 7 -13.21 3.06 -14.58
CA GLY A 7 -13.83 1.93 -13.89
C GLY A 7 -12.89 0.75 -13.61
N ASP A 8 -11.74 0.65 -14.28
CA ASP A 8 -10.72 -0.39 -14.02
C ASP A 8 -9.81 -0.01 -12.84
N ARG A 9 -9.76 1.29 -12.48
CA ARG A 9 -8.90 1.80 -11.39
C ARG A 9 -9.26 1.26 -10.02
N GLN A 10 -10.53 0.92 -9.79
CA GLN A 10 -10.98 0.30 -8.54
C GLN A 10 -10.52 -1.16 -8.38
N PHE A 11 -10.25 -1.83 -9.50
CA PHE A 11 -9.77 -3.22 -9.51
C PHE A 11 -8.24 -3.29 -9.43
N MET A 12 -7.54 -2.17 -9.66
CA MET A 12 -6.10 -2.08 -9.47
C MET A 12 -5.75 -2.19 -7.98
N THR A 13 -5.10 -3.29 -7.63
CA THR A 13 -4.67 -3.58 -6.26
C THR A 13 -3.22 -3.19 -6.08
N VAL A 14 -2.93 -2.30 -5.12
CA VAL A 14 -1.57 -1.91 -4.74
C VAL A 14 -1.16 -2.68 -3.50
N SER A 15 -0.11 -3.49 -3.60
CA SER A 15 0.42 -4.28 -2.47
C SER A 15 1.69 -3.65 -1.92
N ILE A 16 1.64 -3.19 -0.67
CA ILE A 16 2.79 -2.69 0.07
C ILE A 16 3.36 -3.84 0.91
N ARG A 17 4.58 -4.27 0.59
CA ARG A 17 5.34 -5.24 1.39
C ARG A 17 6.43 -4.51 2.17
N ALA A 18 6.33 -4.55 3.49
CA ALA A 18 7.29 -3.88 4.38
C ALA A 18 8.09 -4.90 5.20
N ASP A 19 9.36 -4.56 5.45
CA ASP A 19 10.20 -5.29 6.40
C ASP A 19 9.83 -4.93 7.85
N GLN A 20 10.09 -5.85 8.78
CA GLN A 20 9.81 -5.68 10.21
C GLN A 20 10.57 -4.51 10.85
N ASN A 21 11.72 -4.12 10.30
CA ASN A 21 12.53 -3.01 10.82
C ASN A 21 12.11 -1.65 10.26
N VAL A 22 11.14 -1.62 9.33
CA VAL A 22 10.68 -0.37 8.74
C VAL A 22 9.91 0.43 9.78
N ARG A 23 10.26 1.72 9.90
CA ARG A 23 9.53 2.68 10.72
C ARG A 23 8.09 2.81 10.20
N MET A 24 7.11 2.53 11.05
CA MET A 24 5.68 2.63 10.70
C MET A 24 5.26 4.02 10.20
N GLY A 25 5.99 5.08 10.57
CA GLY A 25 5.77 6.43 10.04
C GLY A 25 5.90 6.50 8.51
N ILE A 26 6.89 5.82 7.93
CA ILE A 26 7.13 5.81 6.48
C ILE A 26 5.99 5.08 5.76
N ILE A 27 5.57 3.94 6.29
CA ILE A 27 4.44 3.17 5.73
C ILE A 27 3.13 3.97 5.78
N THR A 28 2.93 4.72 6.87
CA THR A 28 1.73 5.53 7.03
C THR A 28 1.71 6.67 6.02
N ASP A 29 2.85 7.31 5.79
CA ASP A 29 2.99 8.36 4.78
C ASP A 29 2.72 7.83 3.36
N VAL A 30 3.34 6.70 3.00
CA VAL A 30 3.12 6.03 1.70
C VAL A 30 1.65 5.66 1.50
N LYS A 31 0.96 5.17 2.54
CA LYS A 31 -0.48 4.88 2.47
C LYS A 31 -1.31 6.14 2.23
N GLN A 32 -0.98 7.25 2.88
CA GLN A 32 -1.70 8.51 2.69
C GLN A 32 -1.51 9.05 1.28
N GLU A 33 -0.29 9.04 0.76
CA GLU A 33 0.00 9.46 -0.62
C GLU A 33 -0.71 8.58 -1.65
N LEU A 34 -0.68 7.25 -1.48
CA LEU A 34 -1.40 6.34 -2.38
C LEU A 34 -2.91 6.59 -2.37
N ARG A 35 -3.46 6.95 -1.21
CA ARG A 35 -4.88 7.30 -1.08
C ARG A 35 -5.20 8.65 -1.76
N ARG A 36 -4.30 9.63 -1.70
CA ARG A 36 -4.40 10.89 -2.48
C ARG A 36 -4.38 10.61 -3.98
N CYS A 37 -3.58 9.65 -4.42
CA CYS A 37 -3.52 9.21 -5.83
C CYS A 37 -4.70 8.34 -6.28
N SER A 38 -5.78 8.25 -5.48
CA SER A 38 -6.96 7.44 -5.79
C SER A 38 -6.65 5.94 -5.99
N ALA A 39 -5.65 5.41 -5.29
CA ALA A 39 -5.49 3.97 -5.16
C ALA A 39 -6.57 3.43 -4.21
N LEU A 40 -7.65 2.90 -4.79
CA LEU A 40 -8.85 2.51 -4.05
C LEU A 40 -8.69 1.20 -3.29
N ASN A 41 -7.76 0.34 -3.70
CA ASN A 41 -7.53 -0.97 -3.10
C ASN A 41 -6.05 -1.13 -2.72
N ILE A 42 -5.70 -0.79 -1.47
CA ILE A 42 -4.33 -0.86 -0.93
C ILE A 42 -4.25 -1.97 0.11
N MET A 43 -3.43 -2.96 -0.17
CA MET A 43 -3.15 -4.07 0.75
C MET A 43 -1.78 -3.87 1.40
N TYR A 44 -1.71 -4.02 2.72
CA TYR A 44 -0.47 -3.90 3.48
C TYR A 44 -0.11 -5.22 4.14
N SER A 45 1.11 -5.68 3.89
CA SER A 45 1.67 -6.86 4.53
C SER A 45 3.02 -6.50 5.14
N ALA A 46 3.12 -6.68 6.45
CA ALA A 46 4.39 -6.60 7.18
C ALA A 46 4.72 -7.97 7.76
N ARG A 47 6.01 -8.30 7.78
CA ARG A 47 6.48 -9.44 8.55
C ARG A 47 6.29 -9.11 10.03
N LYS A 48 5.68 -10.02 10.80
CA LYS A 48 5.55 -9.85 12.26
C LYS A 48 6.97 -9.68 12.84
N PRO A 49 7.19 -8.70 13.73
CA PRO A 49 8.46 -8.59 14.42
C PRO A 49 8.70 -9.90 15.18
N ALA A 50 9.84 -10.54 14.91
CA ALA A 50 10.21 -11.81 15.54
C ALA A 50 10.47 -11.71 17.06
N HIS A 51 10.26 -10.55 17.68
CA HIS A 51 10.67 -10.25 19.05
C HIS A 51 9.55 -9.61 19.89
N LEU A 52 8.38 -10.24 19.89
CA LEU A 52 7.34 -10.02 20.90
C LEU A 52 7.22 -11.31 21.72
N GLU A 53 8.15 -11.47 22.66
CA GLU A 53 8.03 -12.30 23.87
C GLU A 53 7.99 -11.38 25.08
#